data_AF-G8QP47-F1
#
_entry.id   AF-G8QP47-F1
#
_cell.length_a   1.000
_cell.length_b   1.000
_cell.length_c   1.000
_cell.angle_alpha   90.00
_cell.angle_beta   90.00
_cell.angle_gamma   90.00
#
_symmetry.space_group_name_H-M   'P 1'
#
loop_
_entity.id
_entity.type
_entity.pdbx_description
1 polymer ?
#
loop_
_entity_poly.entity_id
_entity_poly.type
_entity_poly.pdbx_seq_one_letter_code
_entity_poly.pdbx_strand_id
1 'polypeptide(L)'
;MGEAARRKAEIAALKAKNAAWLNTLSPEERTIATVAQKTYDFVVVGMSMTEACYNLAFFLQQYLRRKHNIQTEVVVGWINDGQWDGAASHAWLEYHGKKTDISLHKTSQPDIQPPGDLIILDHIIKRGECTYTYWKELPATAEQELRRMSSDSPKHAAIIAHKDREHARIQNLSKLPNGAEQYFRDAPPQCTYEYLVRAIG
;
A
#
# COMPACT_ATOMS: atom_id res chain seq x y z
N MET A 1 11.61 -20.66 -28.90
CA MET A 1 12.31 -19.91 -27.82
C MET A 1 12.03 -20.61 -26.51
N GLY A 2 13.05 -20.92 -25.71
CA GLY A 2 12.87 -21.54 -24.39
C GLY A 2 12.26 -20.57 -23.38
N GLU A 3 11.59 -21.10 -22.37
CA GLU A 3 10.88 -20.34 -21.33
C GLU A 3 11.79 -19.32 -20.60
N ALA A 4 13.05 -19.69 -20.36
CA ALA A 4 14.05 -18.81 -19.76
C ALA A 4 14.37 -17.57 -20.63
N ALA A 5 14.43 -17.73 -21.96
CA ALA A 5 14.67 -16.62 -22.89
C ALA A 5 13.48 -15.65 -22.94
N ARG A 6 12.25 -16.19 -22.92
CA ARG A 6 11.02 -15.40 -22.84
C ARG A 6 10.98 -14.57 -21.56
N ARG A 7 11.22 -15.19 -20.40
CA ARG A 7 11.24 -14.50 -19.10
C ARG A 7 12.31 -13.40 -19.03
N LYS A 8 13.49 -13.65 -19.61
CA LYS A 8 14.55 -12.62 -19.68
C LYS A 8 14.13 -11.42 -20.53
N ALA A 9 13.48 -11.66 -21.67
CA ALA A 9 12.98 -10.61 -22.55
C ALA A 9 11.86 -9.78 -21.88
N GLU A 10 10.93 -10.43 -21.19
CA GLU A 10 9.87 -9.77 -20.42
C GLU A 10 10.43 -8.86 -19.31
N ILE A 11 11.42 -9.34 -18.55
CA ILE A 11 12.10 -8.54 -17.53
C ILE A 11 12.81 -7.33 -18.16
N ALA A 12 13.50 -7.52 -19.29
CA ALA A 12 14.18 -6.43 -19.98
C ALA A 12 13.20 -5.38 -20.51
N ALA A 13 12.08 -5.81 -21.09
CA ALA A 13 11.01 -4.92 -21.55
C ALA A 13 10.39 -4.12 -20.40
N LEU A 14 10.14 -4.75 -19.25
CA LEU A 14 9.63 -4.08 -18.06
C LEU A 14 10.61 -3.03 -17.53
N LYS A 15 11.91 -3.37 -17.47
CA LYS A 15 12.96 -2.41 -17.07
C LYS A 15 13.01 -1.21 -18.01
N ALA A 16 12.96 -1.44 -19.33
CA ALA A 16 12.96 -0.36 -20.32
C ALA A 16 11.72 0.54 -20.19
N LYS A 17 10.54 -0.06 -20.00
CA LYS A 17 9.29 0.67 -19.76
C LYS A 17 9.38 1.55 -18.51
N ASN A 18 9.87 1.00 -17.40
CA ASN A 18 10.00 1.74 -16.15
C ASN A 18 11.04 2.86 -16.25
N ALA A 19 12.15 2.64 -16.96
CA ALA A 19 13.15 3.68 -17.21
C ALA A 19 12.58 4.83 -18.07
N ALA A 20 11.81 4.51 -19.11
CA ALA A 20 11.14 5.50 -19.94
C ALA A 20 10.12 6.32 -19.14
N TRP A 21 9.31 5.67 -18.31
CA TRP A 21 8.35 6.33 -17.43
C TRP A 21 9.05 7.25 -16.40
N LEU A 22 10.14 6.82 -15.77
CA LEU A 22 10.90 7.68 -14.85
C LEU A 22 11.36 8.97 -15.52
N ASN A 23 11.64 8.95 -16.83
CA ASN A 23 12.04 10.13 -17.60
C ASN A 23 10.92 11.12 -17.87
N THR A 24 9.65 10.72 -17.71
CA THR A 24 8.50 11.63 -17.86
C THR A 24 8.12 12.33 -16.55
N LEU A 25 8.71 11.91 -15.43
CA LEU A 25 8.35 12.42 -14.11
C LEU A 25 9.00 13.78 -13.81
N SER A 26 8.27 14.63 -13.08
CA SER A 26 8.82 15.81 -12.46
C SER A 26 9.92 15.46 -11.44
N PRO A 27 10.75 16.42 -10.99
CA PRO A 27 11.75 16.16 -9.94
C PRO A 27 11.15 15.60 -8.63
N GLU A 28 9.99 16.11 -8.20
CA GLU A 28 9.30 15.62 -7.00
C GLU A 28 8.75 14.22 -7.22
N GLU A 29 8.07 13.97 -8.35
CA GLU A 29 7.54 12.66 -8.70
C GLU A 29 8.65 11.60 -8.78
N ARG A 30 9.80 11.96 -9.36
CA ARG A 30 10.98 11.08 -9.43
C ARG A 30 11.52 10.76 -8.03
N THR A 31 11.49 11.73 -7.12
CA THR A 31 11.90 11.54 -5.72
C THR A 31 10.94 10.59 -5.01
N ILE A 32 9.62 10.81 -5.15
CA ILE A 32 8.58 9.90 -4.62
C ILE A 32 8.79 8.48 -5.15
N ALA A 33 8.98 8.32 -6.46
CA ALA A 33 9.17 7.02 -7.08
C ALA A 33 10.42 6.31 -6.57
N THR A 34 11.52 7.05 -6.40
CA THR A 34 12.79 6.52 -5.87
C THR A 34 12.64 6.07 -4.42
N VAL A 35 12.03 6.90 -3.57
CA VAL A 35 11.82 6.58 -2.14
C VAL A 35 10.86 5.40 -2.00
N ALA A 36 9.76 5.37 -2.75
CA ALA A 36 8.80 4.27 -2.73
C ALA A 36 9.44 2.95 -3.18
N GLN A 37 10.21 2.96 -4.27
CA GLN A 37 10.93 1.77 -4.74
C GLN A 37 11.98 1.29 -3.72
N LYS A 38 12.76 2.20 -3.15
CA LYS A 38 13.76 1.87 -2.11
C LYS A 38 13.07 1.27 -0.88
N THR A 39 11.96 1.86 -0.44
CA THR A 39 11.16 1.35 0.67
C THR A 39 10.62 -0.04 0.37
N TYR A 40 10.09 -0.27 -0.83
CA TYR A 40 9.65 -1.58 -1.25
C TYR A 40 10.79 -2.62 -1.20
N ASP A 41 11.95 -2.31 -1.78
CA ASP A 41 13.04 -3.28 -1.87
C ASP A 41 13.66 -3.60 -0.50
N PHE A 42 13.85 -2.62 0.37
CA PHE A 42 14.50 -2.83 1.67
C PHE A 42 13.53 -3.23 2.79
N VAL A 43 12.32 -2.67 2.82
CA VAL A 43 11.35 -2.93 3.91
C VAL A 43 10.39 -4.05 3.52
N VAL A 44 9.68 -3.93 2.40
CA VAL A 44 8.67 -4.93 2.02
C VAL A 44 9.34 -6.25 1.64
N VAL A 45 10.37 -6.20 0.79
CA VAL A 45 11.11 -7.41 0.38
C VAL A 45 12.19 -7.75 1.41
N GLY A 46 13.12 -6.84 1.68
CA GLY A 46 14.29 -7.10 2.52
C GLY A 46 13.97 -7.54 3.95
N MET A 47 12.99 -6.88 4.59
CA MET A 47 12.55 -7.24 5.94
C MET A 47 11.33 -8.18 5.95
N SER A 48 10.80 -8.53 4.78
CA SER A 48 9.54 -9.28 4.63
C SER A 48 8.36 -8.66 5.40
N MET A 49 8.31 -7.33 5.46
CA MET A 49 7.21 -6.62 6.11
C MET A 49 5.93 -6.74 5.28
N THR A 50 4.95 -7.44 5.83
CA THR A 50 3.61 -7.68 5.24
C THR A 50 2.53 -7.14 6.19
N GLU A 51 1.28 -7.03 5.70
CA GLU A 51 0.14 -6.51 6.49
C GLU A 51 0.37 -5.10 7.07
N ALA A 52 1.23 -4.32 6.42
CA ALA A 52 1.75 -3.05 6.92
C ALA A 52 1.28 -1.83 6.10
N CYS A 53 0.14 -1.91 5.41
CA CYS A 53 -0.31 -0.86 4.48
C CYS A 53 -0.40 0.52 5.14
N TYR A 54 -0.99 0.62 6.34
CA TYR A 54 -1.04 1.86 7.12
C TYR A 54 0.36 2.37 7.49
N ASN A 55 1.22 1.46 7.94
CA ASN A 55 2.56 1.79 8.39
C ASN A 55 3.41 2.34 7.24
N LEU A 56 3.38 1.66 6.09
CA LEU A 56 4.11 2.03 4.89
C LEU A 56 3.59 3.36 4.30
N ALA A 57 2.28 3.59 4.27
CA ALA A 57 1.71 4.84 3.80
C ALA A 57 2.13 6.02 4.68
N PHE A 58 2.01 5.90 6.01
CA PHE A 58 2.47 6.93 6.95
C PHE A 58 3.99 7.13 6.91
N PHE A 59 4.76 6.06 6.74
CA PHE A 59 6.21 6.14 6.64
C PHE A 59 6.61 6.95 5.41
N LEU A 60 6.08 6.60 4.23
CA LEU A 60 6.37 7.32 2.99
C LEU A 60 6.00 8.81 3.11
N GLN A 61 4.80 9.11 3.63
CA GLN A 61 4.37 10.50 3.84
C GLN A 61 5.37 11.27 4.73
N GLN A 62 5.73 10.71 5.88
CA GLN A 62 6.65 11.37 6.82
C GLN A 62 8.05 11.50 6.27
N TYR A 63 8.56 10.47 5.60
CA TYR A 63 9.90 10.49 5.03
C TYR A 63 10.00 11.56 3.94
N LEU A 64 9.04 11.58 3.01
CA LEU A 64 8.98 12.57 1.93
C LEU A 64 8.84 13.99 2.47
N ARG A 65 7.97 14.20 3.47
CA ARG A 65 7.81 15.51 4.12
C ARG A 65 9.09 15.97 4.81
N ARG A 66 9.69 15.12 5.66
CA ARG A 66 10.83 15.49 6.51
C ARG A 66 12.16 15.59 5.76
N LYS A 67 12.38 14.72 4.77
CA LYS A 67 13.67 14.62 4.04
C LYS A 67 13.69 15.39 2.74
N HIS A 68 12.54 15.56 2.10
CA HIS A 68 12.44 16.12 0.76
C HIS A 68 11.50 17.33 0.66
N ASN A 69 10.83 17.71 1.75
CA ASN A 69 9.83 18.78 1.78
C ASN A 69 8.68 18.58 0.77
N ILE A 70 8.36 17.31 0.46
CA ILE A 70 7.28 16.95 -0.47
C ILE A 70 6.03 16.61 0.34
N GLN A 71 4.94 17.31 0.05
CA GLN A 71 3.64 17.06 0.68
C GLN A 71 2.89 15.96 -0.09
N THR A 72 2.34 15.00 0.65
CA THR A 72 1.58 13.87 0.12
C THR A 72 0.45 13.52 1.08
N GLU A 73 -0.56 12.85 0.56
CA GLU A 73 -1.75 12.48 1.33
C GLU A 73 -1.76 10.98 1.60
N VAL A 74 -2.00 10.60 2.85
CA VAL A 74 -2.32 9.21 3.17
C VAL A 74 -3.81 9.03 2.98
N VAL A 75 -4.18 8.18 2.03
CA VAL A 75 -5.57 7.81 1.81
C VAL A 75 -5.84 6.49 2.50
N VAL A 76 -6.93 6.46 3.26
CA VAL A 76 -7.43 5.29 3.99
C VAL A 76 -8.79 4.97 3.42
N GLY A 77 -8.88 3.81 2.78
CA GLY A 77 -10.04 3.38 2.00
C GLY A 77 -10.18 1.87 2.01
N TRP A 78 -10.65 1.34 0.89
CA TRP A 78 -11.10 -0.04 0.74
C TRP A 78 -10.54 -0.66 -0.53
N ILE A 79 -10.21 -1.95 -0.47
CA ILE A 79 -9.77 -2.74 -1.62
C ILE A 79 -10.54 -4.04 -1.73
N ASN A 80 -10.55 -4.60 -2.94
CA ASN A 80 -11.11 -5.91 -3.25
C ASN A 80 -10.35 -6.55 -4.42
N ASP A 81 -10.09 -7.85 -4.34
CA ASP A 81 -9.34 -8.66 -5.31
C ASP A 81 -10.21 -9.30 -6.41
N GLY A 82 -11.52 -9.06 -6.36
CA GLY A 82 -12.55 -9.59 -7.25
C GLY A 82 -13.06 -10.99 -6.88
N GLN A 83 -12.60 -11.59 -5.78
CA GLN A 83 -12.94 -12.97 -5.41
C GLN A 83 -14.16 -13.10 -4.48
N TRP A 84 -14.64 -11.98 -3.93
CA TRP A 84 -15.78 -11.93 -3.01
C TRP A 84 -16.42 -10.54 -3.02
N ASP A 85 -17.62 -10.41 -2.44
CA ASP A 85 -18.42 -9.19 -2.57
C ASP A 85 -18.13 -8.10 -1.52
N GLY A 86 -17.33 -8.39 -0.49
CA GLY A 86 -17.01 -7.43 0.57
C GLY A 86 -15.80 -6.54 0.25
N ALA A 87 -15.17 -5.98 1.27
CA ALA A 87 -13.96 -5.17 1.09
C ALA A 87 -13.02 -5.26 2.29
N ALA A 88 -11.72 -5.12 2.02
CA ALA A 88 -10.69 -5.01 3.03
C ALA A 88 -10.26 -3.55 3.20
N SER A 89 -10.13 -3.10 4.45
CA SER A 89 -9.58 -1.79 4.75
C SER A 89 -8.10 -1.70 4.35
N HIS A 90 -7.69 -0.59 3.74
CA HIS A 90 -6.35 -0.43 3.19
C HIS A 90 -5.89 1.04 3.19
N ALA A 91 -4.59 1.28 3.13
CA ALA A 91 -4.06 2.63 2.89
C ALA A 91 -2.96 2.67 1.84
N TRP A 92 -2.90 3.81 1.17
CA TRP A 92 -1.90 4.14 0.16
C TRP A 92 -1.53 5.62 0.24
N LEU A 93 -0.53 6.02 -0.52
CA LEU A 93 -0.11 7.41 -0.63
C LEU A 93 -0.63 8.03 -1.93
N GLU A 94 -1.08 9.29 -1.90
CA GLU A 94 -1.42 10.07 -3.09
C GLU A 94 -0.56 11.34 -3.21
N TYR A 95 -0.17 11.64 -4.45
CA TYR A 95 0.46 12.90 -4.83
C TYR A 95 -0.22 13.41 -6.12
N HIS A 96 -0.86 14.58 -6.05
CA HIS A 96 -1.67 15.14 -7.14
C HIS A 96 -2.67 14.13 -7.75
N GLY A 97 -3.33 13.36 -6.88
CA GLY A 97 -4.30 12.33 -7.26
C GLY A 97 -3.70 11.01 -7.77
N LYS A 98 -2.37 10.89 -7.88
CA LYS A 98 -1.70 9.67 -8.34
C LYS A 98 -1.37 8.72 -7.19
N LYS A 99 -1.75 7.45 -7.31
CA LYS A 99 -1.61 6.42 -6.25
C LYS A 99 -0.20 5.85 -6.16
N THR A 100 0.32 5.69 -4.96
CA THR A 100 1.48 4.84 -4.66
C THR A 100 1.11 3.83 -3.58
N ASP A 101 1.14 2.55 -3.95
CA ASP A 101 0.87 1.42 -3.06
C ASP A 101 1.95 0.35 -3.26
N ILE A 102 2.76 0.18 -2.21
CA ILE A 102 3.87 -0.76 -2.19
C ILE A 102 3.57 -2.00 -1.33
N SER A 103 2.37 -2.09 -0.78
CA SER A 103 2.05 -3.01 0.31
C SER A 103 1.32 -4.29 -0.12
N LEU A 104 0.73 -4.32 -1.31
CA LEU A 104 -0.03 -5.48 -1.80
C LEU A 104 0.79 -6.47 -2.64
N HIS A 105 1.95 -6.06 -3.19
CA HIS A 105 2.75 -6.95 -4.04
C HIS A 105 3.45 -8.09 -3.25
N LYS A 106 3.48 -8.02 -1.93
CA LYS A 106 3.91 -9.13 -1.07
C LYS A 106 2.91 -9.30 0.07
N THR A 107 2.22 -10.43 0.10
CA THR A 107 1.25 -10.78 1.14
C THR A 107 1.78 -11.94 2.00
N SER A 108 1.32 -12.03 3.25
CA SER A 108 1.71 -13.07 4.20
C SER A 108 1.09 -14.43 3.87
N GLN A 109 -0.11 -14.41 3.27
CA GLN A 109 -0.92 -15.58 2.94
C GLN A 109 -1.41 -15.47 1.49
N PRO A 110 -0.55 -15.72 0.48
CA PRO A 110 -0.88 -15.50 -0.93
C PRO A 110 -2.07 -16.33 -1.43
N ASP A 111 -2.31 -17.51 -0.84
CA ASP A 111 -3.46 -18.36 -1.19
C ASP A 111 -4.81 -17.78 -0.75
N ILE A 112 -4.81 -16.87 0.24
CA ILE A 112 -6.02 -16.21 0.77
C ILE A 112 -6.12 -14.77 0.27
N GLN A 113 -4.98 -14.07 0.22
CA GLN A 113 -4.87 -12.72 -0.28
C GLN A 113 -3.79 -12.70 -1.37
N PRO A 114 -4.18 -12.86 -2.65
CA PRO A 114 -3.22 -12.92 -3.75
C PRO A 114 -2.41 -11.63 -3.84
N PRO A 115 -1.11 -11.71 -4.16
CA PRO A 115 -0.28 -10.53 -4.39
C PRO A 115 -0.88 -9.59 -5.44
N GLY A 116 -0.96 -8.30 -5.11
CA GLY A 116 -1.42 -7.23 -5.99
C GLY A 116 -0.30 -6.58 -6.79
N ASP A 117 -0.65 -5.59 -7.61
CA ASP A 117 0.32 -4.78 -8.34
C ASP A 117 1.17 -3.91 -7.39
N LEU A 118 2.46 -3.74 -7.73
CA LEU A 118 3.30 -2.68 -7.14
C LEU A 118 3.05 -1.39 -7.92
N ILE A 119 2.37 -0.44 -7.29
CA ILE A 119 1.92 0.80 -7.93
C ILE A 119 2.73 1.97 -7.37
N ILE A 120 3.30 2.79 -8.26
CA ILE A 120 3.97 4.04 -7.89
C ILE A 120 3.50 5.14 -8.85
N LEU A 121 2.87 6.18 -8.31
CA LEU A 121 2.23 7.27 -9.06
C LEU A 121 1.36 6.76 -10.24
N ASP A 122 0.43 5.85 -9.94
CA ASP A 122 -0.45 5.10 -10.84
C ASP A 122 0.24 4.23 -11.90
N HIS A 123 1.57 4.21 -11.94
CA HIS A 123 2.32 3.33 -12.82
C HIS A 123 2.56 1.97 -12.14
N ILE A 124 2.17 0.89 -12.82
CA ILE A 124 2.44 -0.47 -12.37
C ILE A 124 3.91 -0.80 -12.66
N ILE A 125 4.72 -0.82 -11.60
CA ILE A 125 6.15 -1.12 -11.65
C ILE A 125 6.39 -2.62 -11.83
N LYS A 126 5.62 -3.44 -11.11
CA LYS A 126 5.60 -4.91 -11.17
C LYS A 126 4.16 -5.39 -11.05
N ARG A 127 3.78 -6.35 -11.87
CA ARG A 127 2.45 -6.96 -11.81
C ARG A 127 2.38 -8.01 -10.73
N GLY A 128 1.28 -8.00 -9.98
CA GLY A 128 0.91 -9.07 -9.07
C GLY A 128 0.20 -10.22 -9.76
N GLU A 129 -0.37 -11.10 -8.95
CA GLU A 129 -1.24 -12.20 -9.39
C GLU A 129 -2.67 -11.72 -9.66
N CYS A 130 -3.08 -10.62 -9.02
CA CYS A 130 -4.38 -9.99 -9.27
C CYS A 130 -4.28 -8.45 -9.32
N THR A 131 -5.30 -7.83 -9.91
CA THR A 131 -5.48 -6.38 -9.90
C THR A 131 -6.59 -6.03 -8.93
N TYR A 132 -6.24 -5.32 -7.86
CA TYR A 132 -7.21 -4.86 -6.86
C TYR A 132 -8.01 -3.67 -7.36
N THR A 133 -9.28 -3.63 -7.01
CA THR A 133 -10.11 -2.42 -7.08
C THR A 133 -9.90 -1.60 -5.81
N TYR A 134 -9.93 -0.28 -5.94
CA TYR A 134 -9.73 0.66 -4.82
C TYR A 134 -10.92 1.61 -4.71
N TRP A 135 -11.36 1.88 -3.48
CA TRP A 135 -12.41 2.84 -3.20
C TRP A 135 -12.04 3.73 -2.01
N LYS A 136 -12.30 5.04 -2.13
CA LYS A 136 -12.17 5.99 -1.01
C LYS A 136 -13.37 5.89 -0.05
N GLU A 137 -14.52 5.48 -0.58
CA GLU A 137 -15.75 5.23 0.17
C GLU A 137 -16.15 3.77 0.02
N LEU A 138 -16.69 3.16 1.07
CA LEU A 138 -17.11 1.76 1.02
C LEU A 138 -18.31 1.61 0.06
N PRO A 139 -18.22 0.78 -0.98
CA PRO A 139 -19.36 0.53 -1.85
C PRO A 139 -20.52 -0.11 -1.08
N ALA A 140 -21.76 0.27 -1.41
CA ALA A 140 -22.95 -0.25 -0.74
C ALA A 140 -23.08 -1.78 -0.83
N THR A 141 -22.63 -2.39 -1.93
CA THR A 141 -22.59 -3.85 -2.10
C THR A 141 -21.64 -4.52 -1.10
N ALA A 142 -20.45 -3.94 -0.91
CA ALA A 142 -19.48 -4.44 0.06
C ALA A 142 -19.94 -4.23 1.50
N GLU A 143 -20.59 -3.11 1.79
CA GLU A 143 -21.21 -2.87 3.09
C GLU A 143 -22.29 -3.92 3.42
N GLN A 144 -23.15 -4.24 2.45
CA GLN A 144 -24.18 -5.26 2.62
C GLN A 144 -23.58 -6.63 2.93
N GLU A 145 -22.51 -7.02 2.22
CA GLU A 145 -21.84 -8.30 2.46
C GLU A 145 -21.17 -8.35 3.83
N LEU A 146 -20.48 -7.28 4.26
CA LEU A 146 -19.90 -7.20 5.60
C LEU A 146 -20.97 -7.29 6.71
N ARG A 147 -22.14 -6.68 6.50
CA ARG A 147 -23.29 -6.80 7.42
C ARG A 147 -23.84 -8.22 7.46
N ARG A 148 -23.91 -8.91 6.31
CA ARG A 148 -24.31 -10.31 6.22
C ARG A 148 -23.35 -11.21 7.00
N MET A 149 -22.04 -11.10 6.73
CA MET A 149 -20.99 -11.84 7.45
C MET A 149 -21.03 -11.61 8.97
N SER A 150 -21.28 -10.37 9.39
CA SER A 150 -21.44 -10.01 10.80
C SER A 150 -22.66 -10.69 11.44
N SER A 151 -23.76 -10.83 10.69
CA SER A 151 -24.99 -11.47 11.17
C SER A 151 -24.86 -12.99 11.24
N ASP A 152 -24.08 -13.59 10.34
CA ASP A 152 -23.92 -15.03 10.24
C ASP A 152 -23.08 -15.64 11.38
N SER A 153 -22.19 -14.85 12.01
CA SER A 153 -21.26 -15.37 13.02
C SER A 153 -20.82 -14.30 14.02
N PRO A 154 -20.95 -14.55 15.36
CA PRO A 154 -20.41 -13.65 16.38
C PRO A 154 -18.89 -13.42 16.25
N LYS A 155 -18.16 -14.42 15.75
CA LYS A 155 -16.72 -14.30 15.50
C LYS A 155 -16.43 -13.31 14.38
N HIS A 156 -17.17 -13.40 13.27
CA HIS A 156 -17.03 -12.44 12.17
C HIS A 156 -17.45 -11.03 12.58
N ALA A 157 -18.55 -10.89 13.33
CA ALA A 157 -18.98 -9.61 13.88
C ALA A 157 -17.88 -8.93 14.71
N ALA A 158 -17.21 -9.68 15.59
CA ALA A 158 -16.13 -9.15 16.41
C ALA A 158 -14.91 -8.71 15.58
N ILE A 159 -14.54 -9.49 14.55
CA ILE A 159 -13.43 -9.16 13.64
C ILE A 159 -13.74 -7.90 12.84
N ILE A 160 -14.93 -7.84 12.23
CA ILE A 160 -15.37 -6.71 11.41
C ILE A 160 -15.42 -5.44 12.26
N ALA A 161 -16.06 -5.49 13.44
CA ALA A 161 -16.12 -4.34 14.35
C ALA A 161 -14.73 -3.87 14.82
N HIS A 162 -13.77 -4.79 15.01
CA HIS A 162 -12.40 -4.42 15.33
C HIS A 162 -11.71 -3.71 14.15
N LYS A 163 -11.88 -4.23 12.93
CA LYS A 163 -11.31 -3.64 11.71
C LYS A 163 -11.93 -2.28 11.38
N ASP A 164 -13.23 -2.10 11.60
CA ASP A 164 -13.90 -0.81 11.40
C ASP A 164 -13.40 0.26 12.38
N ARG A 165 -13.22 -0.10 13.67
CA ARG A 165 -12.63 0.82 14.65
C ARG A 165 -11.21 1.21 14.28
N GLU A 166 -10.41 0.26 13.81
CA GLU A 166 -9.05 0.55 13.36
C GLU A 166 -9.05 1.41 12.09
N HIS A 167 -9.88 1.10 11.08
CA HIS A 167 -10.04 1.93 9.88
C HIS A 167 -10.39 3.37 10.27
N ALA A 168 -11.42 3.58 11.11
CA ALA A 168 -11.85 4.91 11.54
C ALA A 168 -10.73 5.65 12.29
N ARG A 169 -9.99 4.97 13.17
CA ARG A 169 -8.84 5.54 13.89
C ARG A 169 -7.77 6.01 12.91
N ILE A 170 -7.37 5.16 11.97
CA ILE A 170 -6.32 5.45 10.99
C ILE A 170 -6.76 6.55 10.01
N GLN A 171 -8.01 6.54 9.57
CA GLN A 171 -8.59 7.58 8.72
C GLN A 171 -8.65 8.95 9.42
N ASN A 172 -8.90 8.97 10.73
CA ASN A 172 -8.81 10.22 11.50
C ASN A 172 -7.35 10.70 11.60
N LEU A 173 -6.41 9.79 11.90
CA LEU A 173 -4.99 10.13 11.92
C LEU A 173 -4.50 10.67 10.58
N SER A 174 -4.92 10.09 9.45
CA SER A 174 -4.45 10.53 8.12
C SER A 174 -4.81 11.97 7.77
N LYS A 175 -5.83 12.53 8.44
CA LYS A 175 -6.29 13.92 8.28
C LYS A 175 -5.60 14.91 9.22
N LEU A 176 -4.88 14.43 10.24
CA LEU A 176 -4.22 15.29 11.22
C LEU A 176 -2.82 15.72 10.75
N PRO A 177 -2.42 16.99 10.96
CA PRO A 177 -1.06 17.46 10.60
C PRO A 177 0.08 16.66 11.24
N ASN A 178 -0.14 16.12 12.45
CA ASN A 178 0.80 15.27 13.19
C ASN A 178 0.35 13.80 13.27
N GLY A 179 -0.58 13.37 12.40
CA GLY A 179 -1.21 12.06 12.49
C GLY A 179 -0.23 10.88 12.42
N ALA A 180 0.75 10.95 11.52
CA ALA A 180 1.76 9.91 11.43
C ALA A 180 2.67 9.84 12.66
N GLU A 181 2.97 10.97 13.30
CA GLU A 181 3.75 10.98 14.55
C GLU A 181 2.98 10.31 15.68
N GLN A 182 1.67 10.55 15.75
CA GLN A 182 0.80 9.84 16.67
C GLN A 182 0.73 8.35 16.34
N TYR A 183 0.63 7.99 15.05
CA TYR A 183 0.65 6.59 14.61
C TYR A 183 1.93 5.85 15.03
N PHE A 184 3.10 6.44 14.80
CA PHE A 184 4.39 5.80 15.12
C PHE A 184 4.71 5.75 16.62
N ARG A 185 4.09 6.60 17.44
CA ARG A 185 4.27 6.58 18.91
C ARG A 185 3.85 5.25 19.52
N ASP A 186 2.78 4.67 18.98
CA ASP A 186 2.21 3.42 19.48
C ASP A 186 2.68 2.20 18.66
N ALA A 187 3.58 2.41 17.69
CA ALA A 187 4.07 1.34 16.83
C ALA A 187 5.07 0.43 17.57
N PRO A 188 5.07 -0.89 17.32
CA PRO A 188 6.12 -1.78 17.77
C PRO A 188 7.51 -1.28 17.33
N PRO A 189 8.60 -1.57 18.08
CA PRO A 189 9.94 -1.03 17.80
C PRO A 189 10.40 -1.19 16.33
N GLN A 190 10.12 -2.34 15.72
CA GLN A 190 10.47 -2.68 14.34
C GLN A 190 9.60 -1.99 13.27
N CYS A 191 8.56 -1.28 13.70
CA CYS A 191 7.60 -0.55 12.86
C CYS A 191 7.68 0.97 13.07
N THR A 192 8.61 1.46 13.89
CA THR A 192 8.80 2.90 14.15
C THR A 192 9.38 3.62 12.94
N TYR A 193 9.13 4.93 12.84
CA TYR A 193 9.69 5.76 11.78
C TYR A 193 11.22 5.68 11.74
N GLU A 194 11.88 5.78 12.89
CA GLU A 194 13.33 5.77 13.03
C GLU A 194 13.94 4.44 12.58
N TYR A 195 13.25 3.33 12.88
CA TYR A 195 13.68 2.01 12.43
C TYR A 195 13.64 1.90 10.90
N LEU A 196 12.54 2.33 10.29
CA LEU A 196 12.35 2.28 8.84
C LEU A 196 13.27 3.23 8.08
N VAL A 197 13.54 4.43 8.61
CA VAL A 197 14.55 5.35 8.07
C VAL A 197 15.92 4.65 7.99
N ARG A 198 16.33 3.93 9.03
CA ARG A 198 17.62 3.22 9.02
C ARG A 198 17.66 2.11 7.97
N ALA A 199 16.54 1.43 7.74
CA ALA A 199 16.45 0.37 6.75
C ALA A 199 16.62 0.90 5.32
N ILE A 200 16.12 2.10 5.03
CA ILE A 200 16.20 2.68 3.68
C ILE A 200 17.34 3.69 3.53
N GLY A 201 18.09 4.04 4.58
CA GLY A 201 19.19 5.03 4.54
C GLY A 201 18.76 6.38 3.96
#